data_AF-A0A816V1F4-F1
#
_entry.id   AF-A0A816V1F4-F1
#
_cell.length_a   1.000
_cell.length_b   1.000
_cell.length_c   1.000
_cell.angle_alpha   90.00
_cell.angle_beta   90.00
_cell.angle_gamma   90.00
#
_symmetry.space_group_name_H-M   'P 1'
#
loop_
_entity.id
_entity.type
_entity.pdbx_description
1 polymer ?
#
loop_
_entity_poly.entity_id
_entity_poly.type
_entity_poly.pdbx_seq_one_letter_code
_entity_poly.pdbx_strand_id
1 'polypeptide(L)'
;MKTLGFIPAMPEFLNGKKQLSTEEANKTRCVTKTRWVIESATLNIDDGENIAIKMLEQLTKENVLDKRLNELEKQKALKWKKHGGIFCLFPSLTSNDIENITFGSYQIHRAKSYIQEHLKTSYYNPDELTFEVESPEDFDGLVRARFQSAHSNSKSYISTIQFDTNNTNEPIQGWCCTCTVGLRVVGCCSHICALLWHLGVNRGIITNATNPLLVSNFMNLIEDSMAFSDIDNDSDDDNNIKYSLTDNFTGTSDDEQTHSETE
;
A
#
# COMPACT_ATOMS: atom_id res chain seq x y z
N MET A 1 6.15 -27.81 10.70
CA MET A 1 5.33 -26.61 11.04
C MET A 1 4.95 -26.60 12.52
N LYS A 2 3.98 -27.40 12.99
CA LYS A 2 3.63 -27.43 14.43
C LYS A 2 4.78 -27.88 15.34
N THR A 3 5.63 -28.80 14.86
CA THR A 3 6.84 -29.27 15.56
C THR A 3 7.92 -28.19 15.74
N LEU A 4 7.84 -27.11 14.96
CA LEU A 4 8.74 -25.95 15.06
C LEU A 4 8.07 -24.79 15.82
N GLY A 5 6.93 -25.04 16.49
CA GLY A 5 6.18 -24.01 17.22
C GLY A 5 5.25 -23.12 16.38
N PHE A 6 5.19 -23.32 15.05
CA PHE A 6 4.30 -22.52 14.19
C PHE A 6 2.84 -22.94 14.31
N ILE A 7 1.96 -21.96 14.51
CA ILE A 7 0.51 -22.13 14.53
C ILE A 7 -0.04 -21.69 13.16
N PRO A 8 -0.55 -22.61 12.33
CA PRO A 8 -1.20 -22.24 11.08
C PRO A 8 -2.49 -21.48 11.37
N ALA A 9 -2.69 -20.34 10.68
CA ALA A 9 -3.88 -19.51 10.80
C ALA A 9 -4.34 -19.05 9.41
N MET A 10 -5.65 -18.92 9.24
CA MET A 10 -6.28 -18.39 8.03
C MET A 10 -6.76 -16.96 8.30
N PRO A 11 -6.71 -16.04 7.32
CA PRO A 11 -7.40 -14.76 7.43
C PRO A 11 -8.88 -14.93 7.73
N GLU A 12 -9.46 -13.94 8.40
CA GLU A 12 -10.88 -13.93 8.70
C GLU A 12 -11.68 -13.57 7.44
N PHE A 13 -12.84 -14.23 7.30
CA PHE A 13 -13.76 -14.00 6.20
C PHE A 13 -14.93 -13.14 6.65
N LEU A 14 -15.49 -12.36 5.72
CA LEU A 14 -16.58 -11.43 6.02
C LEU A 14 -17.86 -12.12 6.53
N ASN A 15 -18.12 -13.38 6.13
CA ASN A 15 -19.27 -14.17 6.59
C ASN A 15 -20.61 -13.39 6.53
N GLY A 16 -20.84 -12.66 5.44
CA GLY A 16 -22.04 -11.83 5.21
C GLY A 16 -21.99 -10.42 5.84
N LYS A 17 -21.00 -10.09 6.67
CA LYS A 17 -20.75 -8.74 7.18
C LYS A 17 -20.16 -7.85 6.08
N LYS A 18 -20.34 -6.53 6.22
CA LYS A 18 -19.71 -5.53 5.32
C LYS A 18 -18.25 -5.24 5.68
N GLN A 19 -17.87 -5.49 6.94
CA GLN A 19 -16.59 -5.14 7.52
C GLN A 19 -16.24 -6.12 8.64
N LEU A 20 -14.95 -6.42 8.80
CA LEU A 20 -14.42 -7.20 9.91
C LEU A 20 -14.42 -6.38 11.20
N SER A 21 -14.61 -7.04 12.35
CA SER A 21 -14.36 -6.42 13.66
C SER A 21 -12.88 -6.05 13.80
N THR A 22 -12.53 -5.20 14.77
CA THR A 22 -11.12 -4.87 15.03
C THR A 22 -10.29 -6.13 15.30
N GLU A 23 -10.80 -7.05 16.11
CA GLU A 23 -10.13 -8.31 16.42
C GLU A 23 -9.91 -9.17 15.16
N GLU A 24 -10.96 -9.34 14.35
CA GLU A 24 -10.90 -10.12 13.10
C GLU A 24 -9.90 -9.49 12.10
N ALA A 25 -9.92 -8.15 12.00
CA ALA A 25 -9.04 -7.40 11.12
C ALA A 25 -7.57 -7.41 11.58
N ASN A 26 -7.32 -7.36 12.90
CA ASN A 26 -5.98 -7.48 13.48
C ASN A 26 -5.42 -8.90 13.25
N LYS A 27 -6.20 -9.96 13.51
CA LYS A 27 -5.79 -11.35 13.23
C LYS A 27 -5.43 -11.56 11.77
N THR A 28 -6.29 -11.06 10.87
CA THR A 28 -6.03 -11.06 9.42
C THR A 28 -4.73 -10.33 9.07
N ARG A 29 -4.43 -9.22 9.76
CA ARG A 29 -3.18 -8.50 9.54
C ARG A 29 -1.96 -9.31 9.96
N CYS A 30 -1.98 -9.97 11.11
CA CYS A 30 -0.87 -10.80 11.56
C CYS A 30 -0.49 -11.85 10.50
N VAL A 31 -1.48 -12.54 9.94
CA VAL A 31 -1.26 -13.52 8.87
C VAL A 31 -0.66 -12.85 7.63
N THR A 32 -1.26 -11.75 7.17
CA THR A 32 -0.84 -11.08 5.92
C THR A 32 0.46 -10.28 6.03
N LYS A 33 0.91 -9.93 7.23
CA LYS A 33 2.17 -9.20 7.47
C LYS A 33 3.33 -10.05 7.98
N THR A 34 3.11 -11.33 8.24
CA THR A 34 4.19 -12.25 8.67
C THR A 34 5.38 -12.23 7.70
N ARG A 35 5.12 -12.19 6.38
CA ARG A 35 6.19 -12.08 5.37
C ARG A 35 7.10 -10.88 5.60
N TRP A 36 6.52 -9.72 5.89
CA TRP A 36 7.29 -8.48 6.09
C TRP A 36 8.18 -8.57 7.33
N VAL A 37 7.67 -9.13 8.42
CA VAL A 37 8.45 -9.36 9.64
C VAL A 37 9.67 -10.24 9.34
N ILE A 38 9.48 -11.33 8.59
CA ILE A 38 10.55 -12.25 8.20
C ILE A 38 11.57 -11.58 7.27
N GLU A 39 11.10 -10.83 6.27
CA GLU A 39 11.97 -10.09 5.35
C GLU A 39 12.81 -9.05 6.10
N SER A 40 12.20 -8.29 7.01
CA SER A 40 12.93 -7.36 7.88
C SER A 40 13.96 -8.09 8.74
N ALA A 41 13.58 -9.21 9.38
CA ALA A 41 14.49 -10.02 10.19
C ALA A 41 15.67 -10.61 9.40
N THR A 42 15.47 -10.86 8.11
CA THR A 42 16.52 -11.39 7.21
C THR A 42 17.59 -10.33 6.92
N LEU A 43 17.20 -9.05 6.84
CA LEU A 43 18.12 -7.94 6.67
C LEU A 43 18.77 -7.55 8.02
N ASN A 44 17.94 -7.47 9.06
CA ASN A 44 18.34 -7.14 10.42
C ASN A 44 17.36 -7.77 11.43
N ILE A 45 17.87 -8.66 12.26
CA ILE A 45 17.06 -9.42 13.24
C ILE A 45 16.32 -8.47 14.18
N ASP A 46 16.99 -7.40 14.66
CA ASP A 46 16.42 -6.45 15.60
C ASP A 46 15.21 -5.70 15.01
N ASP A 47 15.27 -5.37 13.71
CA ASP A 47 14.18 -4.68 13.02
C ASP A 47 12.94 -5.58 12.91
N GLY A 48 13.15 -6.85 12.54
CA GLY A 48 12.07 -7.85 12.51
C GLY A 48 11.44 -8.07 13.88
N GLU A 49 12.26 -8.21 14.93
CA GLU A 49 11.78 -8.40 16.30
C GLU A 49 10.99 -7.19 16.80
N ASN A 50 11.49 -5.96 16.57
CA ASN A 50 10.81 -4.73 16.93
C ASN A 50 9.44 -4.59 16.25
N ILE A 51 9.34 -4.93 14.96
CA ILE A 51 8.05 -4.94 14.25
C ILE A 51 7.11 -5.97 14.86
N ALA A 52 7.60 -7.18 15.14
CA ALA A 52 6.80 -8.25 15.73
C ALA A 52 6.23 -7.86 17.10
N ILE A 53 7.06 -7.30 17.98
CA ILE A 53 6.66 -6.83 19.31
C ILE A 53 5.56 -5.77 19.19
N LYS A 54 5.76 -4.74 18.36
CA LYS A 54 4.75 -3.69 18.13
C LYS A 54 3.43 -4.25 17.59
N MET A 55 3.49 -5.22 16.66
CA MET A 55 2.30 -5.88 16.14
C MET A 55 1.57 -6.68 17.23
N LEU A 56 2.30 -7.39 18.10
CA LEU A 56 1.73 -8.16 19.21
C LEU A 56 1.06 -7.25 20.24
N GLU A 57 1.69 -6.13 20.59
CA GLU A 57 1.13 -5.12 21.49
C GLU A 57 -0.19 -4.53 20.96
N GLN A 58 -0.35 -4.45 19.65
CA GLN A 58 -1.56 -3.92 19.01
C GLN A 58 -2.64 -4.97 18.75
N LEU A 59 -2.29 -6.26 18.73
CA LEU A 59 -3.18 -7.34 18.33
C LEU A 59 -4.47 -7.40 19.17
N THR A 60 -4.35 -7.20 20.48
CA THR A 60 -5.47 -7.25 21.44
C THR A 60 -6.16 -5.91 21.64
N LYS A 61 -5.61 -4.82 21.07
CA LYS A 61 -6.17 -3.47 21.21
C LYS A 61 -7.41 -3.32 20.32
N GLU A 62 -8.42 -2.66 20.87
CA GLU A 62 -9.60 -2.25 20.12
C GLU A 62 -9.37 -0.90 19.42
N ASN A 63 -10.21 -0.59 18.44
CA ASN A 63 -10.16 0.70 17.77
C ASN A 63 -10.93 1.75 18.58
N VAL A 64 -10.20 2.46 19.45
CA VAL A 64 -10.77 3.48 20.34
C VAL A 64 -11.43 4.62 19.55
N LEU A 65 -10.83 5.02 18.42
CA LEU A 65 -11.40 6.08 17.58
C LEU A 65 -12.75 5.67 16.99
N ASP A 66 -12.87 4.44 16.49
CA ASP A 66 -14.14 3.93 15.97
C ASP A 66 -15.25 3.95 17.04
N LYS A 67 -14.96 3.50 18.27
CA LYS A 67 -15.91 3.58 19.38
C LYS A 67 -16.35 5.02 19.65
N ARG A 68 -15.38 5.93 19.75
CA ARG A 68 -15.64 7.37 19.99
C ARG A 68 -16.48 7.99 18.88
N LEU A 69 -16.18 7.72 17.61
CA LEU A 69 -16.95 8.26 16.49
C LEU A 69 -18.39 7.77 16.50
N ASN A 70 -18.61 6.47 16.77
CA ASN A 70 -19.94 5.90 16.90
C ASN A 70 -20.75 6.55 18.03
N GLU A 71 -20.12 6.88 19.16
CA GLU A 71 -20.76 7.60 20.28
C GLU A 71 -21.14 9.04 19.89
N LEU A 72 -20.20 9.77 19.28
CA LEU A 72 -20.43 11.14 18.85
C LEU A 72 -21.50 11.23 17.74
N GLU A 73 -21.58 10.23 16.87
CA GLU A 73 -22.61 10.13 15.83
C GLU A 73 -24.00 9.87 16.42
N LYS A 74 -24.11 8.99 17.42
CA LYS A 74 -25.37 8.79 18.17
C LYS A 74 -25.86 10.07 18.83
N GLN A 75 -24.93 10.87 19.34
CA GLN A 75 -25.23 12.18 19.96
C GLN A 75 -25.47 13.30 18.93
N LYS A 76 -25.24 13.04 17.63
CA LYS A 76 -25.26 14.05 16.55
C LYS A 76 -24.34 15.24 16.83
N ALA A 77 -23.22 14.99 17.52
CA ALA A 77 -22.28 16.01 17.93
C ALA A 77 -21.37 16.50 16.78
N LEU A 78 -21.20 15.70 15.73
CA LEU A 78 -20.25 15.98 14.65
C LEU A 78 -20.93 16.65 13.45
N LYS A 79 -20.59 17.91 13.20
CA LYS A 79 -20.97 18.66 11.99
C LYS A 79 -19.78 18.75 11.04
N TRP A 80 -19.71 17.83 10.09
CA TRP A 80 -18.61 17.74 9.13
C TRP A 80 -18.71 18.82 8.05
N LYS A 81 -17.63 19.59 7.86
CA LYS A 81 -17.50 20.57 6.79
C LYS A 81 -16.41 20.18 5.82
N LYS A 82 -16.72 20.28 4.52
CA LYS A 82 -15.77 20.04 3.44
C LYS A 82 -14.87 21.25 3.21
N HIS A 83 -13.60 20.98 2.96
CA HIS A 83 -12.63 21.99 2.54
C HIS A 83 -11.44 21.33 1.82
N GLY A 84 -10.61 22.13 1.17
CA GLY A 84 -9.35 21.66 0.62
C GLY A 84 -8.41 21.17 1.72
N GLY A 85 -7.73 20.06 1.47
CA GLY A 85 -6.76 19.44 2.39
C GLY A 85 -5.62 20.36 2.77
N ILE A 86 -5.29 21.34 1.91
CA ILE A 86 -4.32 22.40 2.18
C ILE A 86 -4.71 23.29 3.38
N PHE A 87 -6.01 23.44 3.65
CA PHE A 87 -6.53 24.26 4.75
C PHE A 87 -6.74 23.47 6.05
N CYS A 88 -6.59 22.14 6.00
CA CYS A 88 -6.64 21.35 7.22
C CYS A 88 -5.39 21.67 8.05
N LEU A 89 -5.49 21.89 9.35
CA LEU A 89 -4.33 21.97 10.23
C LEU A 89 -3.98 20.55 10.66
N PHE A 90 -2.84 20.01 10.22
CA PHE A 90 -2.44 18.61 10.45
C PHE A 90 -0.94 18.57 10.67
N PRO A 91 -0.45 17.66 11.52
CA PRO A 91 0.97 17.48 11.80
C PRO A 91 1.78 17.16 10.54
N SER A 92 2.99 17.70 10.46
CA SER A 92 3.98 17.25 9.48
C SER A 92 4.48 15.86 9.87
N LEU A 93 4.53 14.94 8.91
CA LEU A 93 4.99 13.57 9.09
C LEU A 93 6.14 13.28 8.13
N THR A 94 7.08 12.46 8.58
CA THR A 94 8.13 11.88 7.73
C THR A 94 7.66 10.58 7.08
N SER A 95 8.35 10.14 6.02
CA SER A 95 8.10 8.81 5.43
C SER A 95 8.24 7.68 6.46
N ASN A 96 9.18 7.82 7.39
CA ASN A 96 9.41 6.86 8.46
C ASN A 96 8.23 6.77 9.43
N ASP A 97 7.57 7.89 9.74
CA ASP A 97 6.36 7.89 10.57
C ASP A 97 5.23 7.08 9.91
N ILE A 98 5.08 7.21 8.59
CA ILE A 98 4.08 6.44 7.83
C ILE A 98 4.46 4.96 7.78
N GLU A 99 5.72 4.63 7.61
CA GLU A 99 6.19 3.23 7.62
C GLU A 99 5.97 2.55 8.97
N ASN A 100 6.21 3.27 10.06
CA ASN A 100 5.92 2.83 11.42
C ASN A 100 4.41 2.58 11.63
N ILE A 101 3.54 3.47 11.14
CA ILE A 101 2.08 3.29 11.24
C ILE A 101 1.58 2.15 10.33
N THR A 102 2.21 1.91 9.18
CA THR A 102 1.72 0.92 8.20
C THR A 102 2.31 -0.48 8.39
N PHE A 103 3.39 -0.58 9.18
CA PHE A 103 4.32 -1.71 9.23
C PHE A 103 4.81 -2.10 7.84
N GLY A 104 5.30 -1.11 7.08
CA GLY A 104 6.03 -1.31 5.83
C GLY A 104 5.41 -0.69 4.57
N SER A 105 6.25 -0.55 3.54
CA SER A 105 6.04 0.31 2.37
C SER A 105 4.93 -0.10 1.40
N TYR A 106 4.42 -1.34 1.46
CA TYR A 106 3.41 -1.82 0.51
C TYR A 106 2.13 -0.96 0.50
N GLN A 107 1.66 -0.53 1.68
CA GLN A 107 0.44 0.29 1.74
C GLN A 107 0.69 1.69 1.16
N ILE A 108 1.93 2.19 1.25
CA ILE A 108 2.36 3.49 0.69
C ILE A 108 2.32 3.44 -0.85
N HIS A 109 2.77 2.35 -1.46
CA HIS A 109 2.71 2.18 -2.92
C HIS A 109 1.27 2.23 -3.43
N ARG A 110 0.34 1.53 -2.76
CA ARG A 110 -1.09 1.55 -3.11
C ARG A 110 -1.77 2.88 -2.81
N ALA A 111 -1.33 3.58 -1.78
CA ALA A 111 -1.88 4.87 -1.40
C ALA A 111 -1.78 5.91 -2.52
N LYS A 112 -0.74 5.85 -3.36
CA LYS A 112 -0.55 6.78 -4.50
C LYS A 112 -1.75 6.76 -5.46
N SER A 113 -2.24 5.59 -5.85
CA SER A 113 -3.40 5.47 -6.75
C SER A 113 -4.66 6.09 -6.13
N TYR A 114 -4.91 5.84 -4.84
CA TYR A 114 -6.05 6.45 -4.14
C TYR A 114 -5.91 7.96 -4.00
N ILE A 115 -4.70 8.51 -3.87
CA ILE A 115 -4.52 9.96 -3.86
C ILE A 115 -4.85 10.53 -5.23
N GLN A 116 -4.33 9.93 -6.30
CA GLN A 116 -4.54 10.40 -7.68
C GLN A 116 -6.02 10.43 -8.09
N GLU A 117 -6.78 9.39 -7.76
CA GLU A 117 -8.24 9.34 -8.02
C GLU A 117 -9.02 10.41 -7.26
N HIS A 118 -8.47 10.91 -6.15
CA HIS A 118 -9.12 11.88 -5.27
C HIS A 118 -8.69 13.34 -5.50
N LEU A 119 -7.68 13.55 -6.33
CA LEU A 119 -7.31 14.87 -6.79
C LEU A 119 -8.34 15.37 -7.80
N LYS A 120 -9.01 16.47 -7.46
CA LYS A 120 -9.99 17.13 -8.32
C LYS A 120 -9.49 18.49 -8.74
N THR A 121 -9.82 18.89 -9.96
CA THR A 121 -9.58 20.26 -10.43
C THR A 121 -10.20 21.28 -9.48
N SER A 122 -9.40 22.27 -9.07
CA SER A 122 -9.84 23.39 -8.24
C SER A 122 -10.90 24.20 -8.96
N TYR A 123 -11.91 24.66 -8.22
CA TYR A 123 -12.95 25.52 -8.78
C TYR A 123 -12.39 26.87 -9.27
N TYR A 124 -11.35 27.38 -8.60
CA TYR A 124 -10.78 28.69 -8.90
C TYR A 124 -9.69 28.64 -9.96
N ASN A 125 -8.96 27.52 -10.06
CA ASN A 125 -7.86 27.35 -11.00
C ASN A 125 -7.91 25.94 -11.63
N PRO A 126 -8.30 25.83 -12.90
CA PRO A 126 -8.38 24.54 -13.60
C PRO A 126 -7.06 23.75 -13.65
N ASP A 127 -5.93 24.44 -13.48
CA ASP A 127 -4.60 23.83 -13.50
C ASP A 127 -4.15 23.34 -12.11
N GLU A 128 -4.92 23.64 -11.06
CA GLU A 128 -4.62 23.23 -9.69
C GLU A 128 -5.47 22.03 -9.27
N LEU A 129 -4.84 21.02 -8.66
CA LEU A 129 -5.53 19.86 -8.11
C LEU A 129 -5.72 20.03 -6.60
N THR A 130 -6.94 19.78 -6.14
CA THR A 130 -7.36 19.84 -4.75
C THR A 130 -7.75 18.46 -4.25
N PHE A 131 -7.29 18.13 -3.05
CA PHE A 131 -7.73 16.94 -2.33
C PHE A 131 -8.76 17.38 -1.28
N GLU A 132 -10.00 16.94 -1.41
CA GLU A 132 -11.08 17.34 -0.49
C GLU A 132 -11.06 16.50 0.80
N VAL A 133 -11.14 17.18 1.95
CA VAL A 133 -11.29 16.56 3.27
C VAL A 133 -12.47 17.15 4.01
N GLU A 134 -12.88 16.47 5.08
CA GLU A 134 -13.92 16.91 6.00
C GLU A 134 -13.35 17.00 7.42
N SER A 135 -13.57 18.13 8.09
CA SER A 135 -13.26 18.32 9.51
C SER A 135 -14.52 18.82 10.23
N PRO A 136 -14.76 18.39 11.48
CA PRO A 136 -15.89 18.87 12.28
C PRO A 136 -15.62 20.28 12.83
N GLU A 137 -16.65 21.15 12.88
CA GLU A 137 -16.50 22.54 13.35
C GLU A 137 -16.01 22.66 14.79
N ASP A 138 -16.56 21.84 15.69
CA ASP A 138 -16.38 21.96 17.14
C ASP A 138 -15.32 21.00 17.69
N PHE A 139 -14.63 20.26 16.82
CA PHE A 139 -13.64 19.25 17.23
C PHE A 139 -12.35 19.38 16.43
N ASP A 140 -11.38 20.06 17.04
CA ASP A 140 -10.02 20.03 16.54
C ASP A 140 -9.42 18.61 16.63
N GLY A 141 -8.45 18.33 15.77
CA GLY A 141 -7.75 17.04 15.79
C GLY A 141 -8.51 15.88 15.15
N LEU A 142 -9.54 16.14 14.35
CA LEU A 142 -10.22 15.13 13.53
C LEU A 142 -10.27 15.56 12.06
N VAL A 143 -9.87 14.64 11.17
CA VAL A 143 -10.03 14.82 9.73
C VAL A 143 -10.49 13.52 9.11
N ARG A 144 -11.35 13.60 8.10
CA ARG A 144 -11.71 12.45 7.29
C ARG A 144 -11.71 12.74 5.80
N ALA A 145 -11.53 11.71 5.01
CA ALA A 145 -11.70 11.75 3.57
C ALA A 145 -12.53 10.56 3.10
N ARG A 146 -13.26 10.76 2.01
CA ARG A 146 -14.06 9.72 1.37
C ARG A 146 -13.29 9.20 0.18
N PHE A 147 -13.04 7.89 0.14
CA PHE A 147 -12.37 7.17 -0.93
C PHE A 147 -13.37 6.36 -1.76
N GLN A 148 -13.28 6.40 -3.09
CA GLN A 148 -14.09 5.53 -3.95
C GLN A 148 -13.52 4.11 -3.96
N SER A 149 -14.39 3.10 -4.07
CA SER A 149 -13.96 1.71 -4.19
C SER A 149 -13.44 1.44 -5.60
N ALA A 150 -12.20 0.95 -5.72
CA ALA A 150 -11.61 0.53 -7.00
C ALA A 150 -12.46 -0.52 -7.75
N HIS A 151 -13.26 -1.32 -7.01
CA HIS A 151 -14.08 -2.40 -7.57
C HIS A 151 -15.56 -2.02 -7.74
N SER A 152 -15.96 -0.78 -7.42
CA SER A 152 -17.38 -0.39 -7.48
C SER A 152 -17.55 1.12 -7.46
N ASN A 153 -18.26 1.63 -8.48
CA ASN A 153 -18.58 3.06 -8.58
C ASN A 153 -19.63 3.54 -7.57
N SER A 154 -20.42 2.63 -7.00
CA SER A 154 -21.46 2.98 -6.01
C SER A 154 -20.96 2.90 -4.57
N LYS A 155 -19.82 2.27 -4.33
CA LYS A 155 -19.27 2.06 -2.98
C LYS A 155 -18.17 3.06 -2.69
N SER A 156 -18.28 3.72 -1.54
CA SER A 156 -17.21 4.57 -1.00
C SER A 156 -16.88 4.18 0.44
N TYR A 157 -15.64 4.45 0.83
CA TYR A 157 -15.10 4.22 2.15
C TYR A 157 -14.75 5.55 2.79
N ILE A 158 -15.01 5.70 4.08
CA ILE A 158 -14.65 6.90 4.84
C ILE A 158 -13.45 6.52 5.68
N SER A 159 -12.38 7.31 5.58
CA SER A 159 -11.16 7.18 6.36
C SER A 159 -11.07 8.36 7.30
N THR A 160 -10.98 8.11 8.60
CA THR A 160 -10.90 9.14 9.63
C THR A 160 -9.61 8.98 10.43
N ILE A 161 -8.95 10.10 10.71
CA ILE A 161 -7.74 10.17 11.51
C ILE A 161 -8.00 11.13 12.67
N GLN A 162 -7.60 10.71 13.86
CA GLN A 162 -7.45 11.56 15.02
C GLN A 162 -5.97 11.93 15.19
N PHE A 163 -5.71 13.21 15.40
CA PHE A 163 -4.37 13.76 15.55
C PHE A 163 -4.35 14.88 16.60
N ASP A 164 -3.16 15.23 17.05
CA ASP A 164 -2.90 16.35 17.94
C ASP A 164 -1.71 17.14 17.39
N THR A 165 -1.95 18.39 16.99
CA THR A 165 -0.91 19.28 16.46
C THR A 165 0.05 19.78 17.54
N ASN A 166 -0.32 19.66 18.82
CA ASN A 166 0.51 20.08 19.95
C ASN A 166 1.47 18.97 20.41
N ASN A 167 1.19 17.72 20.04
CA ASN A 167 2.05 16.58 20.37
C ASN A 167 3.01 16.28 19.22
N THR A 168 4.24 16.79 19.30
CA THR A 168 5.25 16.59 18.25
C THR A 168 5.84 15.17 18.21
N ASN A 169 5.78 14.41 19.30
CA ASN A 169 6.38 13.08 19.36
C ASN A 169 5.45 12.00 18.80
N GLU A 170 4.17 12.08 19.15
CA GLU A 170 3.15 11.14 18.68
C GLU A 170 1.93 11.92 18.17
N PRO A 171 2.05 12.62 17.05
CA PRO A 171 0.97 13.50 16.58
C PRO A 171 -0.27 12.75 16.10
N ILE A 172 -0.15 11.47 15.73
CA ILE A 172 -1.27 10.63 15.24
C ILE A 172 -1.78 9.76 16.38
N GLN A 173 -3.00 10.03 16.83
CA GLN A 173 -3.61 9.43 18.02
C GLN A 173 -4.49 8.22 17.71
N GLY A 174 -5.00 8.13 16.48
CA GLY A 174 -5.80 6.97 16.05
C GLY A 174 -6.32 7.11 14.63
N TRP A 175 -6.78 5.99 14.07
CA TRP A 175 -7.35 5.94 12.74
C TRP A 175 -8.42 4.86 12.63
N CYS A 176 -9.40 5.07 11.76
CA CYS A 176 -10.34 4.03 11.35
C CYS A 176 -10.83 4.28 9.92
N CYS A 177 -11.19 3.23 9.22
CA CYS A 177 -11.76 3.31 7.88
C CYS A 177 -12.95 2.38 7.76
N THR A 178 -13.98 2.74 7.00
CA THR A 178 -15.17 1.89 6.76
C THR A 178 -14.96 0.77 5.73
N CYS A 179 -13.72 0.59 5.23
CA CYS A 179 -13.37 -0.53 4.36
C CYS A 179 -13.29 -1.86 5.11
N THR A 180 -13.35 -2.99 4.40
CA THR A 180 -13.39 -4.35 4.96
C THR A 180 -12.45 -4.61 6.14
N VAL A 181 -11.21 -4.11 6.08
CA VAL A 181 -10.16 -4.31 7.10
C VAL A 181 -9.81 -3.03 7.86
N GLY A 182 -10.62 -1.99 7.72
CA GLY A 182 -10.29 -0.62 8.11
C GLY A 182 -10.34 -0.32 9.60
N LEU A 183 -10.84 -1.26 10.41
CA LEU A 183 -10.86 -1.13 11.88
C LEU A 183 -9.59 -1.68 12.55
N ARG A 184 -8.66 -2.28 11.79
CA ARG A 184 -7.41 -2.78 12.35
C ARG A 184 -6.59 -1.65 12.96
N VAL A 185 -5.97 -1.95 14.09
CA VAL A 185 -4.98 -1.10 14.75
C VAL A 185 -3.57 -1.66 14.55
N VAL A 186 -3.44 -2.95 14.22
CA VAL A 186 -2.20 -3.50 13.67
C VAL A 186 -2.01 -2.95 12.25
N GLY A 187 -1.20 -1.91 12.13
CA GLY A 187 -1.03 -1.20 10.88
C GLY A 187 -2.29 -0.44 10.45
N CYS A 188 -2.33 0.04 9.21
CA CYS A 188 -3.52 0.72 8.65
C CYS A 188 -3.81 0.29 7.20
N CYS A 189 -5.04 0.50 6.71
CA CYS A 189 -5.41 0.20 5.32
C CYS A 189 -4.85 1.25 4.35
N SER A 190 -4.85 0.94 3.05
CA SER A 190 -4.33 1.85 2.01
C SER A 190 -5.05 3.19 1.99
N HIS A 191 -6.34 3.25 2.35
CA HIS A 191 -7.08 4.52 2.41
C HIS A 191 -6.62 5.42 3.57
N ILE A 192 -6.32 4.84 4.73
CA ILE A 192 -5.74 5.60 5.86
C ILE A 192 -4.32 6.03 5.50
N CYS A 193 -3.53 5.13 4.93
CA CYS A 193 -2.18 5.45 4.45
C CYS A 193 -2.19 6.60 3.43
N ALA A 194 -3.16 6.62 2.50
CA ALA A 194 -3.33 7.70 1.53
C ALA A 194 -3.61 9.04 2.20
N LEU A 195 -4.53 9.06 3.17
CA LEU A 195 -4.86 10.28 3.89
C LEU A 195 -3.68 10.78 4.74
N LEU A 196 -3.00 9.89 5.47
CA LEU A 196 -1.80 10.21 6.25
C LEU A 196 -0.68 10.75 5.36
N TRP A 197 -0.40 10.09 4.24
CA TRP A 197 0.66 10.50 3.33
C TRP A 197 0.34 11.86 2.69
N HIS A 198 -0.88 12.03 2.20
CA HIS A 198 -1.28 13.27 1.54
C HIS A 198 -1.25 14.47 2.50
N LEU A 199 -1.79 14.32 3.71
CA LEU A 199 -1.85 15.40 4.69
C LEU A 199 -0.59 15.56 5.53
N GLY A 200 0.19 14.51 5.78
CA GLY A 200 1.36 14.58 6.66
C GLY A 200 2.66 14.81 5.90
N VAL A 201 2.84 14.11 4.77
CA VAL A 201 4.13 14.08 4.04
C VAL A 201 4.12 15.03 2.85
N ASN A 202 3.03 15.03 2.05
CA ASN A 202 2.96 15.76 0.78
C ASN A 202 2.45 17.20 0.90
N ARG A 203 2.19 17.72 2.11
CA ARG A 203 1.78 19.13 2.32
C ARG A 203 2.92 20.10 2.01
N GLY A 204 3.05 20.45 0.74
CA GLY A 204 4.11 21.33 0.26
C GLY A 204 4.68 20.92 -1.09
N ILE A 205 4.38 19.71 -1.55
CA ILE A 205 4.68 19.28 -2.92
C ILE A 205 3.37 19.30 -3.70
N ILE A 206 2.89 20.50 -4.02
CA ILE A 206 2.20 20.68 -5.30
C ILE A 206 3.34 20.61 -6.32
N THR A 207 3.78 19.40 -6.68
CA THR A 207 4.37 19.32 -7.99
C THR A 207 3.23 19.69 -8.92
N ASN A 208 3.40 20.76 -9.66
CA ASN A 208 2.84 20.93 -11.00
C ASN A 208 3.35 19.80 -11.93
N ALA A 209 3.51 18.58 -11.42
CA ALA A 209 3.61 17.39 -12.20
C ALA A 209 2.20 17.22 -12.73
N THR A 210 2.00 17.72 -13.95
CA THR A 210 1.24 17.02 -14.97
C THR A 210 1.07 15.57 -14.54
N ASN A 211 -0.19 15.19 -14.31
CA ASN A 211 -0.67 13.88 -13.94
C ASN A 211 0.43 12.80 -14.16
N PRO A 212 0.92 12.08 -13.14
CA PRO A 212 1.99 11.08 -13.32
C PRO A 212 1.63 9.97 -14.33
N LEU A 213 0.36 9.90 -14.74
CA LEU A 213 -0.19 9.02 -15.77
C LEU A 213 -0.56 9.74 -17.08
N LEU A 214 -0.17 11.00 -17.27
CA LEU A 214 -0.20 11.62 -18.60
C LEU A 214 0.73 10.78 -19.49
N VAL A 215 0.19 10.25 -20.59
CA VAL A 215 0.88 9.32 -21.50
C VAL A 215 2.27 9.83 -21.92
N SER A 216 2.47 11.14 -22.01
CA SER A 216 3.76 11.76 -22.33
C SER A 216 4.85 11.56 -21.26
N ASN A 217 4.47 11.44 -19.97
CA ASN A 217 5.42 11.25 -18.88
C ASN A 217 5.78 9.76 -18.70
N PHE A 218 4.88 8.85 -19.07
CA PHE A 218 5.10 7.40 -19.02
C PHE A 218 6.24 6.96 -19.96
N MET A 219 6.30 7.52 -21.18
CA MET A 219 7.36 7.21 -22.14
C MET A 219 8.75 7.70 -21.70
N ASN A 220 8.82 8.70 -20.81
CA ASN A 220 10.08 9.23 -20.29
C ASN A 220 10.57 8.50 -19.03
N LEU A 221 9.76 7.61 -18.42
CA LEU A 221 10.11 6.83 -17.23
C LEU A 221 10.50 5.38 -17.55
N ILE A 222 10.32 4.94 -18.79
CA ILE A 222 10.77 3.61 -19.23
C ILE A 222 12.23 3.74 -19.63
N GLU A 223 13.11 3.21 -18.79
CA GLU A 223 14.49 2.95 -19.18
C GLU A 223 14.52 1.61 -19.94
N ASP A 224 15.03 1.63 -21.17
CA ASP A 224 15.03 0.47 -22.05
C ASP A 224 15.91 -0.64 -21.45
N SER A 225 15.30 -1.81 -21.21
CA SER A 225 15.95 -2.92 -20.49
C SER A 225 17.02 -3.64 -21.31
N MET A 226 17.34 -3.14 -22.50
CA MET A 226 18.40 -3.66 -23.38
C MET A 226 19.79 -3.05 -23.17
N ALA A 227 19.96 -2.08 -22.26
CA ALA A 227 21.22 -1.36 -22.05
C ALA A 227 22.12 -1.92 -20.93
N PHE A 228 21.95 -3.19 -20.53
CA PHE A 228 23.05 -3.87 -19.82
C PHE A 228 24.13 -4.17 -20.85
N SER A 229 25.24 -3.43 -20.78
CA SER A 229 26.47 -3.86 -21.43
C SER A 229 26.91 -5.16 -20.77
N ASP A 230 26.82 -6.26 -21.51
CA ASP A 230 27.39 -7.55 -21.14
C ASP A 230 28.92 -7.39 -20.99
N ILE A 231 29.35 -7.07 -19.78
CA ILE A 231 30.71 -7.37 -19.33
C ILE A 231 30.54 -8.54 -18.37
N ASP A 232 30.24 -9.70 -18.97
CA ASP A 232 30.46 -10.99 -18.33
C ASP A 232 31.97 -11.25 -18.34
N ASN A 233 32.56 -11.18 -17.15
CA ASN A 233 33.88 -11.71 -16.91
C ASN A 233 33.70 -12.88 -15.93
N ASP A 234 33.43 -14.05 -16.47
CA ASP A 234 33.81 -15.31 -15.84
C ASP A 234 34.05 -16.38 -16.91
N SER A 235 35.24 -16.97 -16.83
CA SER A 235 35.65 -18.11 -17.62
C SER A 235 34.98 -19.39 -17.13
N ASP A 236 34.89 -20.33 -18.06
CA ASP A 236 34.61 -21.76 -17.87
C ASP A 236 33.10 -22.05 -17.65
N ASP A 237 32.40 -22.84 -18.46
CA ASP A 237 32.84 -23.98 -19.25
C ASP A 237 31.75 -24.41 -20.25
N ASP A 238 32.17 -25.10 -21.30
CA ASP A 238 31.41 -25.99 -22.19
C ASP A 238 30.16 -25.49 -22.96
N ASN A 239 30.44 -25.05 -24.19
CA ASN A 239 29.85 -25.50 -25.45
C ASN A 239 28.41 -26.10 -25.44
N ASN A 240 27.50 -25.25 -25.91
CA ASN A 240 26.65 -25.49 -27.09
C ASN A 240 25.39 -26.33 -26.88
N ILE A 241 24.30 -25.67 -26.43
CA ILE A 241 22.93 -26.11 -26.77
C ILE A 241 22.16 -24.91 -27.34
N LYS A 242 21.97 -24.98 -28.66
CA LYS A 242 21.23 -24.05 -29.51
C LYS A 242 19.75 -24.45 -29.49
N TYR A 243 18.87 -23.63 -28.92
CA TYR A 243 17.43 -23.73 -29.18
C TYR A 243 17.02 -22.63 -30.15
N SER A 244 16.79 -23.01 -31.40
CA SER A 244 16.01 -22.23 -32.35
C SER A 244 14.92 -23.15 -32.91
N LEU A 245 13.69 -22.93 -32.44
CA LEU A 245 12.48 -23.41 -33.08
C LEU A 245 12.20 -22.53 -34.30
N THR A 246 12.41 -23.07 -35.49
CA THR A 246 11.66 -22.66 -36.68
C THR A 246 11.32 -23.91 -37.48
N ASP A 247 10.02 -24.17 -37.59
CA ASP A 247 9.44 -25.14 -38.51
C ASP A 247 9.91 -24.90 -39.93
N ASN A 248 10.28 -25.96 -40.64
CA ASN A 248 9.91 -26.13 -42.04
C ASN A 248 9.89 -27.61 -42.40
N PHE A 249 8.69 -28.02 -42.80
CA PHE A 249 8.32 -29.34 -43.26
C PHE A 249 8.47 -29.36 -44.79
N THR A 250 9.45 -30.09 -45.33
CA THR A 250 9.41 -30.65 -46.69
C THR A 250 10.34 -31.85 -46.76
N GLY A 251 9.77 -33.02 -47.07
CA GLY A 251 10.50 -34.27 -47.29
C GLY A 251 11.16 -34.38 -48.66
N THR A 252 11.45 -35.64 -49.02
CA THR A 252 12.21 -36.18 -50.18
C THR A 252 13.73 -36.15 -49.98
N SER A 253 14.54 -37.16 -50.31
CA SER A 253 14.41 -38.59 -50.68
C SER A 253 15.87 -39.08 -50.90
N ASP A 254 16.13 -40.38 -50.69
CA ASP A 254 17.23 -41.18 -51.30
C ASP A 254 18.68 -40.79 -50.90
N ASP A 255 19.72 -41.63 -50.82
CA ASP A 255 20.00 -43.05 -51.03
C ASP A 255 21.37 -43.34 -50.37
N GLU A 256 21.66 -44.62 -50.09
CA GLU A 256 22.93 -45.39 -50.24
C GLU A 256 24.31 -44.67 -50.13
N GLN A 257 25.43 -45.18 -49.58
CA GLN A 257 25.98 -46.55 -49.57
C GLN A 257 27.35 -46.56 -48.82
N THR A 258 27.62 -47.66 -48.09
CA THR A 258 28.86 -48.49 -48.01
C THR A 258 30.30 -47.96 -47.82
N HIS A 259 31.00 -48.67 -46.90
CA HIS A 259 32.40 -49.17 -46.94
C HIS A 259 33.56 -48.14 -46.99
N SER A 260 34.77 -48.34 -46.46
CA SER A 260 35.61 -49.49 -46.06
C SER A 260 36.71 -48.98 -45.09
N GLU A 261 37.22 -49.81 -44.17
CA GLU A 261 38.61 -50.36 -44.11
C GLU A 261 39.73 -49.31 -44.35
N THR A 262 40.81 -49.21 -43.55
CA THR A 262 41.78 -50.25 -43.16
C THR A 262 42.74 -49.71 -42.10
N GLU A 263 43.23 -50.66 -41.28
CA GLU A 263 44.50 -50.73 -40.52
C GLU A 263 44.77 -49.75 -39.36
#